data_AF-A0A7C1RS74-F1
#
_entry.id   AF-A0A7C1RS74-F1
#
_cell.length_a   1.000
_cell.length_b   1.000
_cell.length_c   1.000
_cell.angle_alpha   90.00
_cell.angle_beta   90.00
_cell.angle_gamma   90.00
#
_symmetry.space_group_name_H-M   'P 1'
#
loop_
_entity.id
_entity.type
_entity.pdbx_description
1 polymer ?
#
loop_
_entity_poly.entity_id
_entity_poly.type
_entity_poly.pdbx_seq_one_letter_code
_entity_poly.pdbx_strand_id
1 'polypeptide(L)'
;MASNNKLPLTLVCHNNHFKKVFFACNLIHICYKLQIMKSYDQPKAKQAEIAQLILLESLFSLRESKEVCFQGGTAIRWFYGGMRFSEDLDFVTSLSRERVVALMKSAGEAIRRQMVANFGAGTFTLKEKKGHPSFYKAFIQFQPAAVRSKISVKIEFEKLVPGVKPDAEPKIMQASPTVAHFLQEGGFKTPGASVIVNVETVHEILSDKLRALLERPYKKGRDFFDVWFLTKTLRIDPDASMLKRKLDMYEVPFTSSTPLSFYTQLDLLKGKDRQSLSKKINLDLARFLNTETVEILSNNDYDELILAAQNAFRRVEAKGIIDFSLYPERKGARD
;
A
#
# COMPACT_ATOMS: atom_id res chain seq x y z
N MET A 1 -73.06 -9.00 -22.30
CA MET A 1 -73.45 -8.64 -23.68
C MET A 1 -72.60 -7.45 -24.13
N ALA A 2 -72.16 -7.48 -25.39
CA ALA A 2 -71.43 -6.47 -26.18
C ALA A 2 -70.00 -6.14 -25.70
N SER A 3 -68.90 -6.55 -26.35
CA SER A 3 -68.42 -6.48 -27.75
C SER A 3 -67.81 -5.13 -28.16
N ASN A 4 -66.48 -5.16 -28.34
CA ASN A 4 -65.64 -4.51 -29.37
C ASN A 4 -66.08 -3.18 -30.02
N ASN A 5 -65.17 -2.21 -30.02
CA ASN A 5 -64.76 -1.56 -31.27
C ASN A 5 -63.31 -1.06 -31.25
N LYS A 6 -62.66 -1.16 -32.42
CA LYS A 6 -61.22 -1.05 -32.72
C LYS A 6 -60.81 0.35 -33.23
N LEU A 7 -59.60 0.78 -32.82
CA LEU A 7 -58.48 1.42 -33.58
C LEU A 7 -58.66 2.85 -34.17
N PRO A 8 -57.57 3.63 -34.43
CA PRO A 8 -56.20 3.16 -34.74
C PRO A 8 -55.00 3.81 -34.02
N LEU A 9 -53.93 3.01 -33.97
CA LEU A 9 -52.53 3.41 -33.88
C LEU A 9 -52.12 4.15 -35.16
N THR A 10 -51.48 5.32 -35.01
CA THR A 10 -50.28 5.70 -35.78
C THR A 10 -49.64 6.96 -35.19
N LEU A 11 -48.50 6.77 -34.50
CA LEU A 11 -47.36 7.68 -34.64
C LEU A 11 -46.10 6.92 -34.23
N VAL A 12 -45.55 6.26 -35.23
CA VAL A 12 -44.15 5.82 -35.24
C VAL A 12 -43.30 7.07 -35.39
N CYS A 13 -42.43 7.34 -34.42
CA CYS A 13 -41.14 7.92 -34.75
C CYS A 13 -40.04 7.44 -33.78
N HIS A 14 -39.15 6.67 -34.40
CA HIS A 14 -37.78 6.35 -34.06
C HIS A 14 -37.09 7.21 -32.98
N ASN A 15 -36.68 6.55 -31.88
CA ASN A 15 -35.27 6.64 -31.46
C ASN A 15 -34.91 5.54 -30.45
N ASN A 16 -34.79 4.30 -30.94
CA ASN A 16 -34.29 3.16 -30.14
C ASN A 16 -32.78 3.24 -29.86
N HIS A 17 -32.04 4.17 -30.48
CA HIS A 17 -30.62 4.36 -30.24
C HIS A 17 -30.33 5.16 -28.96
N PHE A 18 -31.09 6.23 -28.68
CA PHE A 18 -30.88 7.05 -27.48
C PHE A 18 -31.25 6.31 -26.19
N LYS A 19 -32.35 5.55 -26.18
CA LYS A 19 -32.73 4.74 -25.00
C LYS A 19 -31.72 3.60 -24.74
N LYS A 20 -31.16 2.98 -25.78
CA LYS A 20 -30.12 1.95 -25.62
C LYS A 20 -28.79 2.53 -25.14
N VAL A 21 -28.38 3.71 -25.58
CA VAL A 21 -27.16 4.38 -25.09
C VAL A 21 -27.32 4.85 -23.65
N PHE A 22 -28.48 5.39 -23.27
CA PHE A 22 -28.75 5.80 -21.88
C PHE A 22 -28.86 4.61 -20.92
N PHE A 23 -29.49 3.51 -21.35
CA PHE A 23 -29.52 2.26 -20.56
C PHE A 23 -28.17 1.57 -20.52
N ALA A 24 -27.38 1.59 -21.59
CA ALA A 24 -26.03 1.00 -21.60
C ALA A 24 -25.04 1.81 -20.77
N CYS A 25 -25.09 3.16 -20.79
CA CYS A 25 -24.30 3.99 -19.89
C CYS A 25 -24.70 3.76 -18.43
N ASN A 26 -26.00 3.68 -18.11
CA ASN A 26 -26.45 3.39 -16.75
C ASN A 26 -26.12 1.94 -16.33
N LEU A 27 -26.21 0.94 -17.20
CA LEU A 27 -25.80 -0.43 -16.86
C LEU A 27 -24.29 -0.57 -16.75
N ILE A 28 -23.49 0.13 -17.56
CA ILE A 28 -22.02 0.17 -17.39
C ILE A 28 -21.69 0.86 -16.08
N HIS A 29 -22.34 1.98 -15.73
CA HIS A 29 -22.14 2.68 -14.47
C HIS A 29 -22.61 1.86 -13.26
N ILE A 30 -23.71 1.10 -13.39
CA ILE A 30 -24.23 0.18 -12.37
C ILE A 30 -23.36 -1.08 -12.26
N CYS A 31 -22.87 -1.65 -13.36
CA CYS A 31 -21.93 -2.77 -13.34
C CYS A 31 -20.55 -2.34 -12.82
N TYR A 32 -20.07 -1.13 -13.13
CA TYR A 32 -18.87 -0.56 -12.50
C TYR A 32 -19.12 -0.36 -11.00
N LYS A 33 -20.27 0.22 -10.59
CA LYS A 33 -20.68 0.32 -9.18
C LYS A 33 -20.79 -1.03 -8.46
N LEU A 34 -21.27 -2.07 -9.12
CA LEU A 34 -21.40 -3.43 -8.55
C LEU A 34 -20.03 -4.13 -8.46
N GLN A 35 -19.10 -3.84 -9.37
CA GLN A 35 -17.72 -4.31 -9.31
C GLN A 35 -16.84 -3.49 -8.33
N ILE A 36 -17.31 -2.31 -7.94
CA ILE A 36 -16.75 -1.39 -6.92
C ILE A 36 -17.02 -1.86 -5.47
N MET A 37 -17.87 -2.86 -5.23
CA MET A 37 -18.26 -3.30 -3.88
C MET A 37 -17.25 -4.24 -3.16
N LYS A 38 -15.95 -4.08 -3.39
CA LYS A 38 -14.95 -4.36 -2.34
C LYS A 38 -14.48 -3.02 -1.78
N SER A 39 -15.45 -2.30 -1.21
CA SER A 39 -15.20 -1.03 -0.52
C SER A 39 -14.26 -1.26 0.67
N TYR A 40 -13.51 -0.22 1.00
CA TYR A 40 -12.76 -0.11 2.25
C TYR A 40 -13.69 -0.46 3.43
N ASP A 41 -13.47 -1.64 4.04
CA ASP A 41 -14.23 -2.12 5.19
C ASP A 41 -13.69 -1.43 6.45
N GLN A 42 -14.25 -0.25 6.72
CA GLN A 42 -13.88 0.66 7.81
C GLN A 42 -13.71 -0.07 9.16
N PRO A 43 -14.67 -0.91 9.64
CA PRO A 43 -14.48 -1.71 10.85
C PRO A 43 -13.27 -2.66 10.81
N LYS A 44 -13.08 -3.41 9.72
CA LYS A 44 -11.95 -4.35 9.62
C LYS A 44 -10.61 -3.63 9.53
N ALA A 45 -10.57 -2.51 8.81
CA ALA A 45 -9.38 -1.68 8.69
C ALA A 45 -8.98 -1.12 10.06
N LYS A 46 -9.93 -0.59 10.84
CA LYS A 46 -9.68 -0.11 12.20
C LYS A 46 -9.12 -1.21 13.13
N GLN A 47 -9.66 -2.42 13.06
CA GLN A 47 -9.12 -3.56 13.81
C GLN A 47 -7.69 -3.94 13.39
N ALA A 48 -7.40 -3.90 12.09
CA ALA A 48 -6.06 -4.13 11.57
C ALA A 48 -5.08 -3.02 12.00
N GLU A 49 -5.50 -1.75 12.01
CA GLU A 49 -4.72 -0.61 12.48
C GLU A 49 -4.39 -0.72 13.97
N ILE A 50 -5.34 -1.09 14.83
CA ILE A 50 -5.07 -1.39 16.25
C ILE A 50 -4.05 -2.53 16.38
N ALA A 51 -4.23 -3.61 15.61
CA ALA A 51 -3.30 -4.72 15.61
C ALA A 51 -1.89 -4.31 15.16
N GLN A 52 -1.76 -3.42 14.19
CA GLN A 52 -0.46 -2.88 13.74
C GLN A 52 0.23 -2.09 14.85
N LEU A 53 -0.48 -1.23 15.58
CA LEU A 53 0.09 -0.47 16.69
C LEU A 53 0.54 -1.39 17.83
N ILE A 54 -0.27 -2.41 18.19
CA ILE A 54 0.12 -3.43 19.16
C ILE A 54 1.41 -4.14 18.75
N LEU A 55 1.55 -4.47 17.47
CA LEU A 55 2.75 -5.12 16.94
C LEU A 55 3.98 -4.21 17.03
N LEU A 56 3.84 -2.94 16.65
CA LEU A 56 4.91 -1.95 16.76
C LEU A 56 5.33 -1.74 18.22
N GLU A 57 4.39 -1.56 19.15
CA GLU A 57 4.69 -1.45 20.59
C GLU A 57 5.43 -2.66 21.12
N SER A 58 4.91 -3.86 20.82
CA SER A 58 5.48 -5.10 21.32
C SER A 58 6.87 -5.39 20.73
N LEU A 59 7.09 -5.03 19.46
CA LEU A 59 8.37 -5.25 18.79
C LEU A 59 9.43 -4.25 19.25
N PHE A 60 9.12 -2.95 19.27
CA PHE A 60 10.09 -1.90 19.59
C PHE A 60 10.31 -1.69 21.09
N SER A 61 9.59 -2.40 21.95
CA SER A 61 9.93 -2.51 23.37
C SER A 61 11.11 -3.47 23.64
N LEU A 62 11.49 -4.29 22.67
CA LEU A 62 12.60 -5.25 22.80
C LEU A 62 13.94 -4.60 22.44
N ARG A 63 15.01 -4.97 23.14
CA ARG A 63 16.35 -4.40 22.95
C ARG A 63 16.89 -4.65 21.54
N GLU A 64 16.62 -5.81 20.98
CA GLU A 64 17.07 -6.26 19.66
C GLU A 64 16.41 -5.49 18.50
N SER A 65 15.32 -4.74 18.77
CA SER A 65 14.66 -3.89 17.76
C SER A 65 15.53 -2.73 17.26
N LYS A 66 16.65 -2.42 17.93
CA LYS A 66 17.63 -1.42 17.49
C LYS A 66 18.26 -1.70 16.12
N GLU A 67 18.24 -2.96 15.68
CA GLU A 67 18.72 -3.40 14.36
C GLU A 67 17.58 -3.53 13.33
N VAL A 68 16.38 -3.07 13.68
CA VAL A 68 15.19 -3.11 12.83
C VAL A 68 14.79 -1.68 12.49
N CYS A 69 14.50 -1.43 11.22
CA CYS A 69 13.97 -0.15 10.76
C CYS A 69 12.61 -0.36 10.10
N PHE A 70 11.60 0.40 10.54
CA PHE A 70 10.25 0.36 10.02
C PHE A 70 10.14 1.20 8.74
N GLN A 71 9.50 0.66 7.70
CA GLN A 71 9.45 1.29 6.37
C GLN A 71 8.10 1.08 5.67
N GLY A 72 8.03 1.53 4.42
CA GLY A 72 6.92 1.23 3.52
C GLY A 72 5.65 2.06 3.78
N GLY A 73 4.52 1.57 3.25
CA GLY A 73 3.27 2.33 3.24
C GLY A 73 2.67 2.59 4.62
N THR A 74 2.91 1.69 5.57
CA THR A 74 2.38 1.81 6.93
C THR A 74 3.23 2.75 7.78
N ALA A 75 4.53 2.92 7.45
CA ALA A 75 5.34 4.01 7.97
C ALA A 75 4.82 5.38 7.50
N ILE A 76 4.47 5.51 6.21
CA ILE A 76 3.81 6.72 5.68
C ILE A 76 2.52 7.01 6.45
N ARG A 77 1.66 5.99 6.63
CA ARG A 77 0.38 6.09 7.35
C ARG A 77 0.56 6.63 8.76
N TRP A 78 1.43 6.03 9.57
CA TRP A 78 1.51 6.35 11.01
C TRP A 78 2.43 7.50 11.37
N PHE A 79 3.52 7.69 10.63
CA PHE A 79 4.60 8.59 11.02
C PHE A 79 4.76 9.81 10.10
N TYR A 80 4.13 9.80 8.92
CA TYR A 80 4.24 10.88 7.93
C TYR A 80 2.88 11.38 7.42
N GLY A 81 1.79 11.10 8.14
CA GLY A 81 0.47 11.66 7.84
C GLY A 81 -0.26 11.05 6.64
N GLY A 82 0.10 9.82 6.25
CA GLY A 82 -0.52 9.14 5.11
C GLY A 82 -2.03 8.95 5.26
N MET A 83 -2.77 9.22 4.17
CA MET A 83 -4.24 9.22 4.18
C MET A 83 -4.87 7.87 3.81
N ARG A 84 -4.15 7.01 3.07
CA ARG A 84 -4.65 5.70 2.68
C ARG A 84 -4.39 4.66 3.77
N PHE A 85 -5.29 3.69 3.87
CA PHE A 85 -5.02 2.51 4.68
C PHE A 85 -3.85 1.70 4.09
N SER A 86 -3.10 1.03 4.95
CA SER A 86 -1.99 0.15 4.59
C SER A 86 -2.05 -1.09 5.47
N GLU A 87 -2.06 -2.28 4.85
CA GLU A 87 -2.38 -3.54 5.54
C GLU A 87 -1.18 -4.18 6.25
N ASP A 88 0.01 -4.02 5.67
CA ASP A 88 1.20 -4.80 5.99
C ASP A 88 2.16 -4.02 6.91
N LEU A 89 3.03 -4.70 7.65
CA LEU A 89 4.16 -4.06 8.32
C LEU A 89 5.46 -4.53 7.65
N ASP A 90 6.19 -3.57 7.08
CA ASP A 90 7.43 -3.82 6.36
C ASP A 90 8.62 -3.27 7.15
N PHE A 91 9.67 -4.07 7.26
CA PHE A 91 10.88 -3.74 7.99
C PHE A 91 12.12 -4.05 7.15
N VAL A 92 13.18 -3.28 7.34
CA VAL A 92 14.54 -3.71 6.96
C VAL A 92 15.36 -4.02 8.18
N THR A 93 16.34 -4.92 8.04
CA THR A 93 17.20 -5.29 9.15
C THR A 93 18.55 -5.84 8.71
N SER A 94 19.56 -5.64 9.57
CA SER A 94 20.87 -6.30 9.48
C SER A 94 20.86 -7.70 10.11
N LEU A 95 19.79 -8.07 10.83
CA LEU A 95 19.66 -9.33 11.55
C LEU A 95 19.60 -10.53 10.60
N SER A 96 20.17 -11.66 11.04
CA SER A 96 19.91 -12.94 10.37
C SER A 96 18.45 -13.35 10.54
N ARG A 97 17.94 -14.20 9.64
CA ARG A 97 16.57 -14.72 9.71
C ARG A 97 16.28 -15.41 11.04
N GLU A 98 17.24 -16.13 11.60
CA GLU A 98 17.13 -16.83 12.89
C GLU A 98 16.96 -15.84 14.03
N ARG A 99 17.66 -14.70 13.99
CA ARG A 99 17.51 -13.63 14.96
C ARG A 99 16.17 -12.90 14.82
N VAL A 100 15.67 -12.71 13.61
CA VAL A 100 14.31 -12.18 13.39
C VAL A 100 13.25 -13.15 13.94
N VAL A 101 13.40 -14.45 13.71
CA VAL A 101 12.52 -15.48 14.30
C VAL A 101 12.54 -15.40 15.83
N ALA A 102 13.72 -15.31 16.44
CA ALA A 102 13.86 -15.19 17.89
C ALA A 102 13.22 -13.90 18.44
N LEU A 103 13.39 -12.77 17.74
CA LEU A 103 12.76 -11.50 18.06
C LEU A 103 11.23 -11.62 18.03
N MET A 104 10.67 -12.20 16.97
CA MET A 104 9.22 -12.37 16.82
C MET A 104 8.63 -13.32 17.86
N LYS A 105 9.35 -14.39 18.23
CA LYS A 105 8.96 -15.27 19.34
C LYS A 105 8.95 -14.53 20.68
N SER A 106 9.95 -13.69 20.92
CA SER A 106 10.06 -12.89 22.15
C SER A 106 8.93 -11.87 22.28
N ALA A 107 8.53 -11.25 21.16
CA ALA A 107 7.40 -10.32 21.14
C ALA A 107 6.03 -11.02 21.28
N GLY A 108 5.93 -12.30 20.91
CA GLY A 108 4.66 -13.01 20.72
C GLY A 108 3.72 -12.99 21.93
N GLU A 109 4.25 -13.16 23.13
CA GLU A 109 3.45 -13.20 24.36
C GLU A 109 2.95 -11.80 24.76
N ALA A 110 3.74 -10.74 24.54
CA ALA A 110 3.28 -9.36 24.72
C ALA A 110 2.18 -9.00 23.71
N ILE A 111 2.37 -9.37 22.44
CA ILE A 111 1.37 -9.19 21.38
C ILE A 111 0.08 -9.89 21.76
N ARG A 112 0.13 -11.17 22.18
CA ARG A 112 -1.04 -11.94 22.58
C ARG A 112 -1.82 -11.26 23.70
N ARG A 113 -1.14 -10.83 24.77
CA ARG A 113 -1.80 -10.14 25.90
C ARG A 113 -2.50 -8.86 25.45
N GLN A 114 -1.83 -8.04 24.65
CA GLN A 114 -2.38 -6.78 24.14
C GLN A 114 -3.56 -7.01 23.18
N MET A 115 -3.50 -8.03 22.34
CA MET A 115 -4.64 -8.42 21.49
C MET A 115 -5.85 -8.82 22.34
N VAL A 116 -5.65 -9.60 23.41
CA VAL A 116 -6.73 -9.97 24.34
C VAL A 116 -7.31 -8.75 25.06
N ALA A 117 -6.47 -7.82 25.50
CA ALA A 117 -6.93 -6.61 26.18
C ALA A 117 -7.80 -5.71 25.27
N ASN A 118 -7.51 -5.66 23.97
CA ASN A 118 -8.22 -4.79 23.03
C ASN A 118 -9.43 -5.46 22.37
N PHE A 119 -9.35 -6.76 22.09
CA PHE A 119 -10.36 -7.50 21.33
C PHE A 119 -11.11 -8.56 22.15
N GLY A 120 -10.79 -8.74 23.42
CA GLY A 120 -11.36 -9.78 24.29
C GLY A 120 -10.66 -11.14 24.13
N ALA A 121 -11.14 -12.14 24.86
CA ALA A 121 -10.59 -13.51 24.78
C ALA A 121 -10.59 -14.03 23.35
N GLY A 122 -9.54 -14.74 22.96
CA GLY A 122 -9.37 -15.22 21.59
C GLY A 122 -8.09 -16.01 21.37
N THR A 123 -7.92 -16.48 20.14
CA THR A 123 -6.78 -17.31 19.73
C THR A 123 -5.77 -16.47 18.95
N PHE A 124 -4.55 -16.40 19.46
CA PHE A 124 -3.40 -15.81 18.78
C PHE A 124 -2.66 -16.87 17.95
N THR A 125 -2.17 -16.49 16.77
CA THR A 125 -1.32 -17.36 15.97
C THR A 125 -0.27 -16.55 15.21
N LEU A 126 0.98 -16.97 15.31
CA LEU A 126 2.08 -16.51 14.47
C LEU A 126 2.34 -17.58 13.41
N LYS A 127 2.03 -17.27 12.14
CA LYS A 127 2.21 -18.20 11.01
C LYS A 127 3.35 -17.75 10.13
N GLU A 128 4.54 -18.28 10.39
CA GLU A 128 5.70 -18.08 9.52
C GLU A 128 5.44 -18.65 8.12
N LYS A 129 5.96 -17.95 7.11
CA LYS A 129 5.96 -18.41 5.73
C LYS A 129 7.36 -18.89 5.36
N LYS A 130 7.42 -20.01 4.66
CA LYS A 130 8.64 -20.46 3.99
C LYS A 130 9.00 -19.43 2.91
N GLY A 131 10.29 -19.14 2.76
CA GLY A 131 10.77 -18.12 1.84
C GLY A 131 12.29 -18.13 1.74
N HIS A 132 12.82 -17.24 0.91
CA HIS A 132 14.24 -17.03 0.72
C HIS A 132 14.93 -16.57 2.03
N PRO A 133 16.17 -16.96 2.32
CA PRO A 133 16.85 -16.63 3.58
C PRO A 133 16.93 -15.12 3.90
N SER A 134 17.02 -14.27 2.88
CA SER A 134 17.05 -12.80 3.02
C SER A 134 15.69 -12.17 3.32
N PHE A 135 14.62 -12.96 3.46
CA PHE A 135 13.31 -12.48 3.86
C PHE A 135 12.78 -13.29 5.05
N TYR A 136 12.21 -12.58 6.02
CA TYR A 136 11.28 -13.18 6.97
C TYR A 136 9.88 -12.67 6.68
N LYS A 137 8.92 -13.60 6.59
CA LYS A 137 7.50 -13.28 6.36
C LYS A 137 6.65 -14.09 7.32
N ALA A 138 5.73 -13.43 7.99
CA ALA A 138 4.74 -14.10 8.84
C ALA A 138 3.37 -13.42 8.75
N PHE A 139 2.33 -14.17 9.09
CA PHE A 139 1.02 -13.61 9.41
C PHE A 139 0.81 -13.67 10.91
N ILE A 140 0.57 -12.51 11.51
CA ILE A 140 0.09 -12.41 12.88
C ILE A 140 -1.43 -12.38 12.85
N GLN A 141 -2.04 -13.40 13.45
CA GLN A 141 -3.48 -13.61 13.41
C GLN A 141 -4.04 -13.60 14.82
N PHE A 142 -5.18 -12.93 14.98
CA PHE A 142 -5.96 -12.98 16.21
C PHE A 142 -7.42 -13.23 15.87
N GLN A 143 -8.01 -14.28 16.45
CA GLN A 143 -9.42 -14.62 16.31
C GLN A 143 -10.10 -14.39 17.66
N PRO A 144 -10.82 -13.27 17.86
CA PRO A 144 -11.61 -13.09 19.08
C PRO A 144 -12.70 -14.16 19.16
N ALA A 145 -12.97 -14.69 20.35
CA ALA A 145 -13.90 -15.79 20.57
C ALA A 145 -15.36 -15.40 20.28
N ALA A 146 -15.70 -14.12 20.46
CA ALA A 146 -17.05 -13.60 20.27
C ALA A 146 -17.42 -13.36 18.79
N VAL A 147 -16.47 -13.43 17.86
CA VAL A 147 -16.69 -13.14 16.44
C VAL A 147 -16.12 -14.26 15.57
N ARG A 148 -16.64 -14.43 14.34
CA ARG A 148 -16.12 -15.44 13.39
C ARG A 148 -14.96 -14.93 12.53
N SER A 149 -14.78 -13.62 12.43
CA SER A 149 -13.74 -13.01 11.59
C SER A 149 -12.42 -12.91 12.35
N LYS A 150 -11.31 -13.20 11.67
CA LYS A 150 -9.96 -13.00 12.22
C LYS A 150 -9.39 -11.66 11.80
N ILE A 151 -8.62 -11.07 12.70
CA ILE A 151 -7.68 -9.99 12.41
C ILE A 151 -6.39 -10.65 11.90
N SER A 152 -5.81 -10.12 10.83
CA SER A 152 -4.60 -10.69 10.23
C SER A 152 -3.72 -9.58 9.68
N VAL A 153 -2.56 -9.39 10.29
CA VAL A 153 -1.53 -8.45 9.81
C VAL A 153 -0.36 -9.26 9.26
N LYS A 154 0.07 -8.94 8.05
CA LYS A 154 1.28 -9.54 7.47
C LYS A 154 2.49 -8.70 7.91
N ILE A 155 3.54 -9.38 8.33
CA ILE A 155 4.82 -8.77 8.68
C ILE A 155 5.91 -9.29 7.76
N GLU A 156 6.73 -8.39 7.26
CA GLU A 156 7.85 -8.67 6.35
C GLU A 156 9.12 -8.00 6.89
N PHE A 157 10.22 -8.75 6.97
CA PHE A 157 11.55 -8.20 7.20
C PHE A 157 12.42 -8.55 5.99
N GLU A 158 13.01 -7.54 5.38
CA GLU A 158 13.97 -7.68 4.30
C GLU A 158 15.38 -7.44 4.82
N LYS A 159 16.30 -8.33 4.44
CA LYS A 159 17.68 -8.28 4.91
C LYS A 159 18.52 -7.35 4.04
N LEU A 160 19.28 -6.49 4.70
CA LEU A 160 20.20 -5.54 4.07
C LEU A 160 21.53 -6.20 3.74
N VAL A 161 22.20 -5.71 2.69
CA VAL A 161 23.59 -6.06 2.42
C VAL A 161 24.47 -5.71 3.64
N PRO A 162 25.45 -6.55 4.03
CA PRO A 162 26.32 -6.27 5.17
C PRO A 162 26.98 -4.89 5.10
N GLY A 163 26.93 -4.15 6.21
CA GLY A 163 27.52 -2.81 6.33
C GLY A 163 26.64 -1.68 5.81
N VAL A 164 25.52 -1.97 5.14
CA VAL A 164 24.55 -0.96 4.69
C VAL A 164 23.48 -0.73 5.75
N LYS A 165 23.08 0.52 5.93
CA LYS A 165 21.95 0.93 6.79
C LYS A 165 21.11 1.98 6.06
N PRO A 166 19.78 1.95 6.20
CA PRO A 166 18.95 3.03 5.71
C PRO A 166 19.12 4.28 6.58
N ASP A 167 18.79 5.44 6.01
CA ASP A 167 18.64 6.66 6.78
C ASP A 167 17.31 6.58 7.53
N ALA A 168 17.36 6.70 8.85
CA ALA A 168 16.21 6.50 9.72
C ALA A 168 16.14 7.55 10.84
N GLU A 169 14.92 7.84 11.26
CA GLU A 169 14.60 8.77 12.34
C GLU A 169 13.93 8.02 13.48
N PRO A 170 14.46 8.10 14.72
CA PRO A 170 13.76 7.60 15.89
C PRO A 170 12.55 8.49 16.18
N LYS A 171 11.36 7.88 16.22
CA LYS A 171 10.10 8.58 16.49
C LYS A 171 9.41 7.96 17.70
N ILE A 172 8.96 8.81 18.62
CA ILE A 172 8.10 8.38 19.73
C ILE A 172 6.72 8.07 19.13
N MET A 173 6.32 6.81 19.12
CA MET A 173 5.13 6.37 18.39
C MET A 173 3.87 7.11 18.82
N GLN A 174 3.65 7.26 20.13
CA GLN A 174 2.47 7.90 20.70
C GLN A 174 2.47 9.43 20.53
N ALA A 175 3.62 10.03 20.19
CA ALA A 175 3.73 11.46 19.88
C ALA A 175 3.50 11.76 18.39
N SER A 176 3.48 10.75 17.51
CA SER A 176 3.16 10.92 16.10
C SER A 176 1.72 11.39 15.95
N PRO A 177 1.43 12.49 15.21
CA PRO A 177 0.09 13.09 15.16
C PRO A 177 -1.02 12.11 14.76
N THR A 178 -0.78 11.25 13.76
CA THR A 178 -1.77 10.27 13.30
C THR A 178 -2.05 9.20 14.35
N VAL A 179 -1.02 8.75 15.08
CA VAL A 179 -1.18 7.79 16.18
C VAL A 179 -1.91 8.45 17.33
N ALA A 180 -1.49 9.63 17.76
CA ALA A 180 -2.12 10.37 18.86
C ALA A 180 -3.61 10.63 18.61
N HIS A 181 -3.96 11.07 17.41
CA HIS A 181 -5.35 11.24 17.00
C HIS A 181 -6.14 9.93 17.05
N PHE A 182 -5.59 8.85 16.49
CA PHE A 182 -6.22 7.53 16.50
C PHE A 182 -6.45 6.98 17.92
N LEU A 183 -5.52 7.24 18.85
CA LEU A 183 -5.67 6.91 20.27
C LEU A 183 -6.82 7.67 20.92
N GLN A 184 -6.94 8.97 20.65
CA GLN A 184 -7.99 9.84 21.21
C GLN A 184 -9.40 9.43 20.75
N GLU A 185 -9.54 8.86 19.55
CA GLU A 185 -10.82 8.31 19.07
C GLU A 185 -11.28 7.05 19.83
N GLY A 186 -10.53 6.59 20.84
CA GLY A 186 -10.96 5.53 21.75
C GLY A 186 -11.01 4.12 21.13
N GLY A 187 -10.43 3.94 19.94
CA GLY A 187 -10.36 2.64 19.27
C GLY A 187 -9.37 1.68 19.92
N PHE A 188 -8.26 2.20 20.44
CA PHE A 188 -7.20 1.43 21.06
C PHE A 188 -7.30 1.59 22.59
N LYS A 189 -7.90 0.59 23.26
CA LYS A 189 -8.36 0.69 24.65
C LYS A 189 -7.24 0.71 25.68
N THR A 190 -6.10 0.09 25.35
CA THR A 190 -4.99 -0.13 26.28
C THR A 190 -3.66 0.11 25.58
N PRO A 191 -3.34 1.37 25.21
CA PRO A 191 -2.02 1.67 24.67
C PRO A 191 -0.95 1.34 25.72
N GLY A 192 0.15 0.71 25.28
CA GLY A 192 1.29 0.39 26.14
C GLY A 192 2.10 1.64 26.52
N ALA A 193 3.27 1.41 27.14
CA ALA A 193 4.23 2.47 27.39
C ALA A 193 4.73 3.08 26.07
N SER A 194 5.16 4.34 26.11
CA SER A 194 5.68 5.00 24.92
C SER A 194 6.91 4.29 24.37
N VAL A 195 6.90 3.97 23.08
CA VAL A 195 8.01 3.28 22.40
C VAL A 195 8.66 4.19 21.36
N ILE A 196 9.97 4.04 21.21
CA ILE A 196 10.73 4.68 20.13
C ILE A 196 10.80 3.70 18.97
N VAL A 197 10.19 4.06 17.86
CA VAL A 197 10.23 3.30 16.61
C VAL A 197 11.30 3.94 15.72
N ASN A 198 12.25 3.14 15.26
CA ASN A 198 13.19 3.58 14.24
C ASN A 198 12.50 3.49 12.87
N VAL A 199 12.25 4.62 12.21
CA VAL A 199 11.45 4.70 10.97
C VAL A 199 12.33 5.23 9.85
N GLU A 200 12.31 4.61 8.66
CA GLU A 200 13.01 5.15 7.49
C GLU A 200 12.56 6.58 7.18
N THR A 201 13.50 7.42 6.76
CA THR A 201 13.19 8.79 6.33
C THR A 201 12.24 8.79 5.12
N VAL A 202 11.51 9.88 4.92
CA VAL A 202 10.63 10.03 3.75
C VAL A 202 11.38 9.97 2.42
N HIS A 203 12.67 10.35 2.38
CA HIS A 203 13.52 10.25 1.20
C HIS A 203 13.85 8.80 0.83
N GLU A 204 14.14 7.97 1.84
CA GLU A 204 14.36 6.54 1.67
C GLU A 204 13.09 5.84 1.20
N ILE A 205 11.96 6.14 1.84
CA ILE A 205 10.66 5.56 1.46
C ILE A 205 10.28 5.98 0.04
N LEU A 206 10.49 7.23 -0.36
CA LEU A 206 10.25 7.68 -1.74
C LEU A 206 11.12 6.89 -2.73
N SER A 207 12.39 6.69 -2.42
CA SER A 207 13.32 5.95 -3.26
C SER A 207 12.92 4.47 -3.38
N ASP A 208 12.45 3.85 -2.30
CA ASP A 208 11.88 2.50 -2.37
C ASP A 208 10.60 2.41 -3.18
N LYS A 209 9.77 3.45 -3.16
CA LYS A 209 8.56 3.49 -4.00
C LYS A 209 8.92 3.56 -5.49
N LEU A 210 9.94 4.32 -5.85
CA LEU A 210 10.47 4.34 -7.20
C LEU A 210 11.11 3.01 -7.59
N ARG A 211 11.94 2.41 -6.72
CA ARG A 211 12.48 1.05 -6.91
C ARG A 211 11.37 0.03 -7.12
N ALA A 212 10.33 0.04 -6.29
CA ALA A 212 9.21 -0.89 -6.39
C ALA A 212 8.43 -0.73 -7.70
N LEU A 213 8.27 0.49 -8.22
CA LEU A 213 7.64 0.72 -9.53
C LEU A 213 8.45 0.08 -10.66
N LEU A 214 9.78 0.17 -10.63
CA LEU A 214 10.66 -0.47 -11.62
C LEU A 214 10.71 -2.00 -11.47
N GLU A 215 10.70 -2.51 -10.24
CA GLU A 215 10.92 -3.94 -9.96
C GLU A 215 9.66 -4.80 -10.10
N ARG A 216 8.47 -4.22 -9.91
CA ARG A 216 7.21 -4.98 -9.92
C ARG A 216 6.74 -5.28 -11.36
N PRO A 217 6.33 -6.53 -11.65
CA PRO A 217 5.78 -6.88 -12.97
C PRO A 217 4.35 -6.37 -13.18
N TYR A 218 3.70 -5.83 -12.16
CA TYR A 218 2.36 -5.25 -12.23
C TYR A 218 2.31 -3.89 -11.56
N LYS A 219 1.46 -3.00 -12.08
CA LYS A 219 1.30 -1.63 -11.59
C LYS A 219 0.34 -1.60 -10.41
N LYS A 220 0.89 -1.34 -9.22
CA LYS A 220 0.12 -1.14 -8.00
C LYS A 220 -0.24 0.33 -7.86
N GLY A 221 -1.54 0.65 -7.92
CA GLY A 221 -2.03 2.01 -7.75
C GLY A 221 -1.58 2.69 -6.46
N ARG A 222 -1.39 1.92 -5.37
CA ARG A 222 -0.88 2.48 -4.11
C ARG A 222 0.56 3.01 -4.18
N ASP A 223 1.40 2.46 -5.04
CA ASP A 223 2.78 2.96 -5.19
C ASP A 223 2.77 4.32 -5.92
N PHE A 224 1.87 4.52 -6.91
CA PHE A 224 1.64 5.83 -7.53
C PHE A 224 1.07 6.85 -6.53
N PHE A 225 0.10 6.43 -5.70
CA PHE A 225 -0.47 7.28 -4.67
C PHE A 225 0.58 7.72 -3.64
N ASP A 226 1.44 6.81 -3.19
CA ASP A 226 2.48 7.13 -2.21
C ASP A 226 3.53 8.10 -2.81
N VAL A 227 3.94 7.91 -4.07
CA VAL A 227 4.84 8.86 -4.76
C VAL A 227 4.19 10.24 -4.87
N TRP A 228 2.91 10.31 -5.25
CA TRP A 228 2.17 11.57 -5.28
C TRP A 228 2.12 12.22 -3.90
N PHE A 229 1.77 11.48 -2.86
CA PHE A 229 1.69 12.01 -1.50
C PHE A 229 3.04 12.56 -1.02
N LEU A 230 4.12 11.79 -1.20
CA LEU A 230 5.47 12.19 -0.80
C LEU A 230 5.95 13.43 -1.58
N THR A 231 5.72 13.48 -2.89
CA THR A 231 6.24 14.57 -3.75
C THR A 231 5.36 15.82 -3.78
N LYS A 232 4.03 15.67 -3.75
CA LYS A 232 3.08 16.80 -3.88
C LYS A 232 2.60 17.32 -2.53
N THR A 233 2.32 16.42 -1.59
CA THR A 233 1.82 16.81 -0.26
C THR A 233 2.98 17.15 0.68
N LEU A 234 3.97 16.26 0.78
CA LEU A 234 5.13 16.48 1.66
C LEU A 234 6.28 17.24 1.00
N ARG A 235 6.17 17.53 -0.31
CA ARG A 235 7.16 18.30 -1.09
C ARG A 235 8.57 17.70 -1.03
N ILE A 236 8.65 16.38 -0.98
CA ILE A 236 9.91 15.66 -0.99
C ILE A 236 10.40 15.51 -2.41
N ASP A 237 11.61 15.99 -2.66
CA ASP A 237 12.24 15.87 -3.96
C ASP A 237 12.84 14.45 -4.17
N PRO A 238 12.57 13.81 -5.32
CA PRO A 238 13.27 12.57 -5.70
C PRO A 238 14.78 12.78 -5.80
N ASP A 239 15.54 11.84 -5.23
CA ASP A 239 17.00 11.85 -5.24
C ASP A 239 17.53 10.61 -5.99
N ALA A 240 18.24 10.85 -7.09
CA ALA A 240 18.85 9.80 -7.90
C ALA A 240 19.94 9.03 -7.14
N SER A 241 20.68 9.69 -6.25
CA SER A 241 21.75 9.06 -5.47
C SER A 241 21.15 8.09 -4.45
N MET A 242 20.04 8.50 -3.83
CA MET A 242 19.28 7.67 -2.90
C MET A 242 18.63 6.48 -3.62
N LEU A 243 18.02 6.70 -4.79
CA LEU A 243 17.49 5.59 -5.60
C LEU A 243 18.60 4.61 -5.94
N LYS A 244 19.74 5.08 -6.46
CA LYS A 244 20.90 4.23 -6.76
C LYS A 244 21.30 3.38 -5.53
N ARG A 245 21.38 4.01 -4.36
CA ARG A 245 21.67 3.31 -3.09
C ARG A 245 20.62 2.23 -2.80
N LYS A 246 19.33 2.53 -2.95
CA LYS A 246 18.23 1.56 -2.73
C LYS A 246 18.26 0.38 -3.71
N LEU A 247 18.71 0.58 -4.96
CA LEU A 247 18.85 -0.53 -5.92
C LEU A 247 19.88 -1.58 -5.44
N ASP A 248 20.89 -1.14 -4.69
CA ASP A 248 22.02 -1.96 -4.22
C ASP A 248 21.92 -2.34 -2.72
N MET A 249 20.91 -1.82 -1.99
CA MET A 249 20.85 -1.88 -0.52
C MET A 249 20.46 -3.25 0.06
N TYR A 250 19.76 -4.06 -0.71
CA TYR A 250 19.09 -5.28 -0.22
C TYR A 250 19.85 -6.53 -0.66
N GLU A 251 19.87 -7.58 0.18
CA GLU A 251 20.54 -8.84 -0.18
C GLU A 251 19.90 -9.52 -1.40
N VAL A 252 18.61 -9.29 -1.64
CA VAL A 252 17.96 -9.73 -2.87
C VAL A 252 18.19 -8.65 -3.93
N PRO A 253 18.96 -8.98 -4.99
CA PRO A 253 19.34 -7.98 -5.99
C PRO A 253 18.12 -7.40 -6.70
N PHE A 254 18.16 -6.08 -6.94
CA PHE A 254 17.17 -5.43 -7.77
C PHE A 254 17.12 -6.07 -9.16
N THR A 255 15.90 -6.34 -9.63
CA THR A 255 15.66 -6.83 -10.99
C THR A 255 14.59 -5.97 -11.66
N SER A 256 14.95 -5.30 -12.75
CA SER A 256 14.02 -4.46 -13.49
C SER A 256 12.94 -5.30 -14.16
N SER A 257 11.67 -4.99 -13.89
CA SER A 257 10.52 -5.56 -14.62
C SER A 257 9.88 -4.55 -15.56
N THR A 258 10.22 -3.27 -15.44
CA THR A 258 9.69 -2.22 -16.31
C THR A 258 10.77 -1.18 -16.52
N PRO A 259 11.08 -0.84 -17.77
CA PRO A 259 12.13 0.10 -18.07
C PRO A 259 11.80 1.49 -17.52
N LEU A 260 12.85 2.24 -17.19
CA LEU A 260 12.73 3.64 -16.74
C LEU A 260 11.93 4.49 -17.75
N SER A 261 12.14 4.25 -19.05
CA SER A 261 11.50 4.98 -20.15
C SER A 261 9.97 4.92 -20.10
N PHE A 262 9.39 3.80 -19.67
CA PHE A 262 7.94 3.70 -19.47
C PHE A 262 7.42 4.77 -18.52
N TYR A 263 8.14 5.01 -17.41
CA TYR A 263 7.74 5.98 -16.41
C TYR A 263 8.05 7.42 -16.82
N THR A 264 9.13 7.66 -17.57
CA THR A 264 9.49 9.02 -18.03
C THR A 264 8.63 9.48 -19.20
N GLN A 265 7.93 8.56 -19.87
CA GLN A 265 7.09 8.79 -21.05
C GLN A 265 5.59 8.48 -20.84
N LEU A 266 5.10 8.52 -19.60
CA LEU A 266 3.68 8.29 -19.29
C LEU A 266 2.71 9.25 -20.01
N ASP A 267 3.16 10.45 -20.37
CA ASP A 267 2.44 11.44 -21.18
C ASP A 267 2.26 11.02 -22.65
N LEU A 268 3.09 10.09 -23.14
CA LEU A 268 2.95 9.52 -24.49
C LEU A 268 1.88 8.42 -24.55
N LEU A 269 1.43 7.89 -23.40
CA LEU A 269 0.35 6.90 -23.36
C LEU A 269 -0.97 7.54 -23.81
N LYS A 270 -1.59 6.95 -24.84
CA LYS A 270 -2.86 7.44 -25.41
C LYS A 270 -3.89 6.32 -25.52
N GLY A 271 -5.16 6.71 -25.63
CA GLY A 271 -6.27 5.79 -25.90
C GLY A 271 -6.31 4.61 -24.92
N LYS A 272 -6.25 3.39 -25.46
CA LYS A 272 -6.40 2.15 -24.70
C LYS A 272 -5.30 1.95 -23.66
N ASP A 273 -4.06 2.37 -23.93
CA ASP A 273 -2.93 2.13 -23.01
C ASP A 273 -3.05 3.03 -21.77
N ARG A 274 -3.41 4.29 -21.97
CA ARG A 274 -3.68 5.23 -20.88
C ARG A 274 -4.84 4.74 -20.01
N GLN A 275 -5.94 4.30 -20.63
CA GLN A 275 -7.11 3.74 -19.93
C GLN A 275 -6.77 2.44 -19.18
N SER A 276 -5.92 1.59 -19.78
CA SER A 276 -5.44 0.35 -19.15
C SER A 276 -4.64 0.64 -17.88
N LEU A 277 -3.76 1.65 -17.90
CA LEU A 277 -3.02 2.08 -16.72
C LEU A 277 -3.95 2.63 -15.62
N SER A 278 -4.88 3.54 -15.96
CA SER A 278 -5.86 4.08 -15.00
C SER A 278 -6.68 2.96 -14.36
N LYS A 279 -7.12 1.99 -15.16
CA LYS A 279 -7.86 0.82 -14.68
C LYS A 279 -7.02 -0.02 -13.70
N LYS A 280 -5.74 -0.26 -14.02
CA LYS A 280 -4.81 -0.99 -13.11
C LYS A 280 -4.61 -0.24 -11.79
N ILE A 281 -4.45 1.09 -11.85
CA ILE A 281 -4.35 1.94 -10.64
C ILE A 281 -5.63 1.83 -9.80
N ASN A 282 -6.79 2.03 -10.41
CA ASN A 282 -8.09 1.96 -9.73
C ASN A 282 -8.32 0.61 -9.04
N LEU A 283 -8.09 -0.50 -9.75
CA LEU A 283 -8.34 -1.87 -9.24
C LEU A 283 -7.52 -2.22 -7.99
N ASP A 284 -6.34 -1.62 -7.85
CA ASP A 284 -5.49 -1.77 -6.67
C ASP A 284 -5.86 -0.74 -5.59
N LEU A 285 -5.88 0.55 -5.95
CA LEU A 285 -5.95 1.67 -5.02
C LEU A 285 -7.31 1.81 -4.33
N ALA A 286 -8.41 1.45 -5.00
CA ALA A 286 -9.77 1.59 -4.46
C ALA A 286 -10.02 0.76 -3.18
N ARG A 287 -9.15 -0.20 -2.86
CA ARG A 287 -9.21 -1.02 -1.65
C ARG A 287 -8.65 -0.31 -0.42
N PHE A 288 -7.89 0.77 -0.62
CA PHE A 288 -7.10 1.46 0.40
C PHE A 288 -7.58 2.89 0.67
N LEU A 289 -8.54 3.38 -0.12
CA LEU A 289 -9.10 4.73 -0.03
C LEU A 289 -10.61 4.66 0.20
N ASN A 290 -11.17 5.72 0.77
CA ASN A 290 -12.62 5.88 0.84
C ASN A 290 -13.19 6.15 -0.57
N THR A 291 -14.49 5.86 -0.75
CA THR A 291 -15.17 5.96 -2.04
C THR A 291 -15.10 7.37 -2.64
N GLU A 292 -15.29 8.41 -1.83
CA GLU A 292 -15.25 9.81 -2.28
C GLU A 292 -13.89 10.20 -2.86
N THR A 293 -12.80 9.78 -2.21
CA THR A 293 -11.43 10.04 -2.68
C THR A 293 -11.17 9.30 -3.99
N VAL A 294 -11.63 8.04 -4.10
CA VAL A 294 -11.52 7.26 -5.33
C VAL A 294 -12.28 7.94 -6.48
N GLU A 295 -13.51 8.40 -6.22
CA GLU A 295 -14.33 9.11 -7.22
C GLU A 295 -13.61 10.36 -7.72
N ILE A 296 -13.10 11.21 -6.82
CA ILE A 296 -12.35 12.43 -7.18
C ILE A 296 -11.13 12.10 -8.05
N LEU A 297 -10.31 11.13 -7.64
CA LEU A 297 -9.12 10.73 -8.39
C LEU A 297 -9.47 10.12 -9.75
N SER A 298 -10.56 9.36 -9.83
CA SER A 298 -11.00 8.70 -11.06
C SER A 298 -11.59 9.68 -12.08
N ASN A 299 -12.15 10.82 -11.65
CA ASN A 299 -12.73 11.82 -12.53
C ASN A 299 -11.71 12.41 -13.53
N ASN A 300 -10.43 12.42 -13.16
CA ASN A 300 -9.35 12.84 -14.03
C ASN A 300 -8.39 11.67 -14.34
N ASP A 301 -8.91 10.44 -14.43
CA ASP A 301 -8.15 9.25 -14.83
C ASP A 301 -6.85 9.04 -14.04
N TYR A 302 -6.80 9.46 -12.77
CA TYR A 302 -5.60 9.42 -11.92
C TYR A 302 -4.40 10.22 -12.45
N ASP A 303 -4.63 11.23 -13.30
CA ASP A 303 -3.60 12.06 -13.95
C ASP A 303 -2.60 12.63 -12.96
N GLU A 304 -3.05 13.19 -11.84
CA GLU A 304 -2.17 13.77 -10.81
C GLU A 304 -1.17 12.74 -10.25
N LEU A 305 -1.62 11.49 -10.04
CA LEU A 305 -0.77 10.42 -9.52
C LEU A 305 0.26 9.98 -10.57
N ILE A 306 -0.18 9.89 -11.82
CA ILE A 306 0.64 9.47 -12.96
C ILE A 306 1.68 10.55 -13.28
N LEU A 307 1.28 11.82 -13.29
CA LEU A 307 2.16 12.95 -13.49
C LEU A 307 3.18 13.08 -12.35
N ALA A 308 2.79 12.82 -11.10
CA ALA A 308 3.74 12.80 -9.98
C ALA A 308 4.80 11.71 -10.16
N ALA A 309 4.40 10.48 -10.51
CA ALA A 309 5.33 9.39 -10.80
C ALA A 309 6.25 9.73 -11.98
N GLN A 310 5.69 10.25 -13.09
CA GLN A 310 6.46 10.65 -14.26
C GLN A 310 7.52 11.69 -13.92
N ASN A 311 7.12 12.77 -13.24
CA ASN A 311 8.04 13.84 -12.86
C ASN A 311 9.12 13.33 -11.91
N ALA A 312 8.78 12.40 -11.00
CA ALA A 312 9.76 11.80 -10.12
C ALA A 312 10.85 11.05 -10.89
N PHE A 313 10.46 10.22 -11.85
CA PHE A 313 11.41 9.49 -12.68
C PHE A 313 12.18 10.39 -13.65
N ARG A 314 11.55 11.41 -14.26
CA ARG A 314 12.27 12.38 -15.10
C ARG A 314 13.34 13.12 -14.32
N ARG A 315 13.07 13.46 -13.05
CA ARG A 315 14.06 14.12 -12.19
C ARG A 315 15.24 13.23 -11.83
N VAL A 316 14.98 11.94 -11.59
CA VAL A 316 16.03 10.93 -11.39
C VAL A 316 16.86 10.75 -12.66
N GLU A 317 16.20 10.56 -13.81
CA GLU A 317 16.83 10.38 -15.12
C GLU A 317 17.72 11.55 -15.50
N ALA A 318 17.24 12.79 -15.28
CA ALA A 318 17.97 14.02 -15.59
C ALA A 318 19.30 14.17 -14.84
N LYS A 319 19.52 13.43 -13.74
CA LYS A 319 20.82 13.42 -13.05
C LYS A 319 21.87 12.58 -13.76
N GLY A 320 21.46 11.57 -14.55
CA GLY A 320 22.38 10.76 -15.36
C GLY A 320 23.38 9.90 -14.58
N ILE A 321 23.13 9.62 -13.29
CA ILE A 321 24.09 8.90 -12.42
C ILE A 321 23.78 7.41 -12.22
N ILE A 322 22.64 6.94 -12.75
CA ILE A 322 22.23 5.53 -12.66
C ILE A 322 22.30 4.93 -14.06
N ASP A 323 23.22 3.99 -14.24
CA ASP A 323 23.23 3.15 -15.42
C ASP A 323 22.34 1.93 -15.20
N PHE A 324 21.10 2.01 -15.70
CA PHE A 324 20.12 0.93 -15.55
C PHE A 324 20.49 -0.34 -16.34
N SER A 325 21.43 -0.27 -17.29
CA SER A 325 21.88 -1.44 -18.06
C SER A 325 22.73 -2.41 -17.23
N LEU A 326 23.24 -1.96 -16.09
CA LEU A 326 23.98 -2.79 -15.14
C LEU A 326 23.07 -3.71 -14.30
N TYR A 327 21.75 -3.47 -14.30
CA TYR A 327 20.80 -4.24 -13.52
C TYR A 327 20.09 -5.29 -14.37
N PRO A 328 19.90 -6.52 -13.85
CA PRO A 328 19.26 -7.57 -14.61
C PRO A 328 17.79 -7.24 -14.90
N GLU A 329 17.35 -7.59 -16.10
CA GLU A 329 15.93 -7.57 -16.47
C GLU A 329 15.24 -8.90 -16.15
N ARG A 330 14.00 -8.82 -15.68
CA ARG A 330 13.21 -10.00 -15.33
C ARG A 330 12.82 -10.75 -16.62
N LYS A 331 13.40 -11.94 -16.81
CA LYS A 331 13.04 -12.86 -17.91
C LYS A 331 11.52 -13.14 -17.89
N GLY A 332 10.84 -12.81 -18.99
CA GLY A 332 9.42 -13.10 -19.18
C GLY A 332 8.45 -11.97 -18.82
N ALA A 333 8.94 -10.76 -18.54
CA ALA A 333 8.11 -9.54 -18.59
C ALA A 333 7.70 -9.30 -20.05
N ARG A 334 6.61 -9.96 -20.49
CA ARG A 334 5.94 -9.61 -21.75
C ARG A 334 5.11 -8.36 -21.49
N ASP A 335 5.33 -7.35 -22.34
CA ASP A 335 4.58 -6.09 -22.40
C ASP A 335 3.06 -6.27 -22.41
#